data_AF-A0A1M5P7W7-F1
#
_entry.id   AF-A0A1M5P7W7-F1
#
_cell.length_a   1.000
_cell.length_b   1.000
_cell.length_c   1.000
_cell.angle_alpha   90.00
_cell.angle_beta   90.00
_cell.angle_gamma   90.00
#
_symmetry.space_group_name_H-M   'P 1'
#
loop_
_entity.id
_entity.type
_entity.pdbx_description
1 polymer ?
#
loop_
_entity_poly.entity_id
_entity_poly.type
_entity_poly.pdbx_seq_one_letter_code
_entity_poly.pdbx_strand_id
1 'polypeptide(L)'
;MNRRRKIYKGFNKRRRVKINRFIVVGICTCIIGGYTYNKIKNSSIVETLSNKVSAISSINLMDKIPIINKFKEKEKNNSITYEDISKELEEIDEGKENDKEVSNEVKLGVINGWNVYTIQVASIDNPVEIEKVREKLDTNKIPFSMLEKDGAKKVQTYSYFDENITRNHLEQTKKVFPDAFITKIEIPTISLEYTEKYAYVESVSKDLNNLVANFKEESQLWANGRENMDMSKYNMILTKRKEILQKIQKNASKIDYKEMNSFKENLLTYTKELDEKIQVSSKAANEGKYNESESLFLSCIQGYLLFVNSIKAV
;
A
#
# COMPACT_ATOMS: atom_id res chain seq x y z
N MET A 1 55.11 -6.20 -15.51
CA MET A 1 53.87 -5.58 -16.03
C MET A 1 52.86 -5.38 -14.90
N ASN A 2 52.73 -4.15 -14.40
CA ASN A 2 51.80 -3.79 -13.33
C ASN A 2 50.39 -3.49 -13.90
N ARG A 3 49.41 -4.38 -13.68
CA ARG A 3 47.99 -4.08 -13.95
C ARG A 3 47.41 -3.30 -12.78
N ARG A 4 47.25 -1.99 -12.95
CA ARG A 4 46.53 -1.12 -12.01
C ARG A 4 45.07 -1.58 -11.88
N ARG A 5 44.68 -2.02 -10.69
CA ARG A 5 43.27 -2.24 -10.31
C ARG A 5 42.57 -0.88 -10.26
N LYS A 6 41.60 -0.63 -11.14
CA LYS A 6 40.69 0.52 -11.01
C LYS A 6 39.66 0.18 -9.93
N ILE A 7 39.94 0.60 -8.70
CA ILE A 7 38.97 0.60 -7.60
C ILE A 7 38.06 1.81 -7.81
N TYR A 8 36.81 1.58 -8.19
CA TYR A 8 35.79 2.63 -8.15
C TYR A 8 35.43 2.92 -6.69
N LYS A 9 36.09 3.93 -6.10
CA LYS A 9 35.72 4.51 -4.81
C LYS A 9 34.65 5.58 -5.02
N GLY A 10 33.50 5.39 -4.38
CA GLY A 10 32.70 6.47 -3.80
C GLY A 10 31.70 7.20 -4.70
N PHE A 11 30.50 6.62 -4.87
CA PHE A 11 29.27 7.39 -5.07
C PHE A 11 28.32 7.12 -3.91
N ASN A 12 28.68 7.61 -2.72
CA ASN A 12 27.73 7.65 -1.60
C ASN A 12 27.89 8.96 -0.83
N LYS A 13 27.55 10.07 -1.49
CA LYS A 13 27.23 11.31 -0.77
C LYS A 13 25.82 11.15 -0.18
N ARG A 14 25.72 10.45 0.96
CA ARG A 14 24.57 10.57 1.86
C ARG A 14 24.52 12.02 2.36
N ARG A 15 23.69 12.86 1.75
CA ARG A 15 23.22 14.09 2.41
C ARG A 15 22.32 13.66 3.57
N ARG A 16 22.88 13.66 4.78
CA ARG A 16 22.09 13.60 6.01
C ARG A 16 21.33 14.92 6.12
N VAL A 17 20.05 14.91 5.74
CA VAL A 17 19.12 15.95 6.18
C VAL A 17 18.20 15.28 7.19
N LYS A 18 18.39 15.56 8.47
CA LYS A 18 17.36 15.27 9.48
C LYS A 18 16.23 16.26 9.22
N ILE A 19 15.22 15.83 8.47
CA ILE A 19 13.93 16.53 8.42
C ILE A 19 12.94 15.55 9.02
N ASN A 20 12.52 15.80 10.26
CA ASN A 20 11.26 15.26 10.73
C ASN A 20 10.18 15.91 9.86
N ARG A 21 9.75 15.22 8.80
CA ARG A 21 8.72 15.68 7.88
C ARG A 21 7.38 15.35 8.49
N PHE A 22 6.79 16.30 9.19
CA PHE A 22 5.35 16.32 9.42
C PHE A 22 4.69 16.83 8.13
N ILE A 23 3.71 16.10 7.62
CA ILE A 23 2.86 16.56 6.52
C ILE A 23 1.53 16.91 7.16
N VAL A 24 1.27 18.22 7.23
CA VAL A 24 -0.03 18.77 7.61
C VAL A 24 -0.79 18.98 6.31
N VAL A 25 -1.86 18.22 6.11
CA VAL A 25 -2.79 18.46 5.00
C VAL A 25 -3.99 19.16 5.59
N GLY A 26 -4.09 20.47 5.33
CA GLY A 26 -5.26 21.25 5.72
C GLY A 26 -6.45 20.82 4.88
N ILE A 27 -7.46 20.24 5.49
CA ILE A 27 -8.77 20.06 4.86
C ILE A 27 -9.42 21.44 4.91
N CYS A 28 -9.40 22.13 3.76
CA CYS A 28 -9.70 23.57 3.67
C CYS A 28 -10.95 24.00 4.44
N THR A 29 -10.74 24.87 5.42
CA THR A 29 -11.70 25.86 5.89
C THR A 29 -11.97 26.87 4.77
N CYS A 30 -12.90 26.58 3.87
CA CYS A 30 -13.37 27.56 2.90
C CYS A 30 -14.75 28.10 3.30
N ILE A 31 -14.83 28.76 4.46
CA ILE A 31 -15.86 29.77 4.67
C ILE A 31 -15.19 30.99 5.29
N ILE A 32 -15.20 32.08 4.51
CA ILE A 32 -14.80 33.48 4.77
C ILE A 32 -13.43 33.89 4.20
N GLY A 33 -13.50 34.61 3.06
CA GLY A 33 -12.40 35.41 2.53
C GLY A 33 -12.45 35.59 1.02
N GLY A 34 -13.54 36.11 0.46
CA GLY A 34 -13.59 36.47 -0.95
C GLY A 34 -12.56 37.55 -1.28
N TYR A 35 -11.36 37.18 -1.75
CA TYR A 35 -10.44 38.09 -2.47
C TYR A 35 -9.26 37.44 -3.24
N THR A 36 -9.37 36.19 -3.74
CA THR A 36 -8.31 35.62 -4.61
C THR A 36 -8.83 34.93 -5.88
N TYR A 37 -10.04 35.26 -6.33
CA TYR A 37 -10.71 34.65 -7.49
C TYR A 37 -10.14 35.03 -8.87
N ASN A 38 -8.88 35.47 -9.03
CA ASN A 38 -8.44 35.90 -10.36
C ASN A 38 -7.03 35.55 -10.82
N LYS A 39 -6.37 34.51 -10.29
CA LYS A 39 -5.05 34.14 -10.83
C LYS A 39 -4.61 32.68 -10.79
N ILE A 40 -5.52 31.71 -10.96
CA ILE A 40 -5.12 30.33 -11.29
C ILE A 40 -6.02 29.76 -12.41
N LYS A 41 -6.20 30.55 -13.47
CA LYS A 41 -6.73 30.07 -14.74
C LYS A 41 -5.63 30.22 -15.78
N ASN A 42 -4.65 29.31 -15.72
CA ASN A 42 -3.69 28.92 -16.77
C ASN A 42 -2.42 28.37 -16.11
N SER A 43 -2.41 27.08 -15.79
CA SER A 43 -1.15 26.33 -15.81
C SER A 43 -1.42 24.93 -16.30
N SER A 44 -0.61 24.49 -17.27
CA SER A 44 -0.57 23.18 -17.93
C SER A 44 -0.17 22.03 -16.99
N ILE A 45 -0.44 22.17 -15.68
CA ILE A 45 -0.06 21.22 -14.62
C ILE A 45 -1.18 20.19 -14.39
N VAL A 46 -2.42 20.49 -14.78
CA VAL A 46 -3.57 19.58 -14.62
C VAL A 46 -3.55 18.43 -15.65
N GLU A 47 -3.01 18.67 -16.86
CA GLU A 47 -2.92 17.63 -17.90
C GLU A 47 -1.77 16.64 -17.67
N THR A 48 -0.71 17.03 -16.96
CA THR A 48 0.46 16.16 -16.70
C THR A 48 0.26 15.21 -15.52
N LEU A 49 -0.68 15.50 -14.62
CA LEU A 49 -1.04 14.64 -13.48
C LEU A 49 -2.04 13.54 -13.87
N SER A 50 -3.03 13.86 -14.70
CA SER A 50 -3.98 12.87 -15.27
C SER A 50 -3.26 11.76 -16.05
N ASN A 51 -2.25 12.14 -16.84
CA ASN A 51 -1.49 11.20 -17.67
C ASN A 51 -0.42 10.40 -16.90
N LYS A 52 -0.10 10.75 -15.65
CA LYS A 52 0.83 9.98 -14.80
C LYS A 52 0.10 9.02 -13.86
N VAL A 53 -1.15 9.30 -13.52
CA VAL A 53 -1.99 8.36 -12.76
C VAL A 53 -2.50 7.24 -13.66
N SER A 54 -2.70 7.50 -14.97
CA SER A 54 -3.02 6.45 -15.95
C SER A 54 -1.85 5.49 -16.23
N ALA A 55 -0.59 5.88 -16.00
CA ALA A 55 0.56 4.98 -16.14
C ALA A 55 0.62 3.88 -15.06
N ILE A 56 -0.07 4.08 -13.93
CA ILE A 56 -0.13 3.11 -12.82
C ILE A 56 -1.07 1.92 -13.17
N SER A 57 -1.86 2.03 -14.25
CA SER A 57 -2.63 0.91 -14.82
C SER A 57 -1.76 -0.16 -15.51
N SER A 58 -0.44 0.03 -15.61
CA SER A 58 0.42 -0.78 -16.48
C SER A 58 1.53 -1.55 -15.76
N ILE A 59 1.20 -2.22 -14.65
CA ILE A 59 1.87 -3.48 -14.34
C ILE A 59 0.79 -4.51 -14.03
N ASN A 60 0.35 -5.16 -15.10
CA ASN A 60 -0.39 -6.41 -15.08
C ASN A 60 0.48 -7.51 -14.43
N LEU A 61 0.70 -7.41 -13.12
CA LEU A 61 1.17 -8.53 -12.32
C LEU A 61 0.07 -9.61 -12.28
N MET A 62 -1.18 -9.22 -12.56
CA MET A 62 -2.34 -10.10 -12.76
C MET A 62 -2.32 -10.88 -14.09
N ASP A 63 -1.74 -10.37 -15.19
CA ASP A 63 -1.87 -11.07 -16.50
C ASP A 63 -0.95 -12.30 -16.65
N LYS A 64 0.03 -12.47 -15.76
CA LYS A 64 1.05 -13.53 -15.86
C LYS A 64 1.13 -14.45 -14.65
N ILE A 65 0.18 -14.38 -13.70
CA ILE A 65 -0.03 -15.49 -12.76
C ILE A 65 -0.91 -16.51 -13.49
N PRO A 66 -0.46 -17.75 -13.76
CA PRO A 66 -1.23 -18.74 -14.53
C PRO A 66 -2.59 -19.12 -13.90
N ILE A 67 -2.88 -18.60 -12.70
CA ILE A 67 -4.14 -18.74 -11.98
C ILE A 67 -5.22 -17.78 -12.53
N ILE A 68 -4.85 -16.61 -13.05
CA ILE A 68 -5.81 -15.53 -13.40
C ILE A 68 -6.40 -15.72 -14.80
N ASN A 69 -5.61 -16.20 -15.77
CA ASN A 69 -6.13 -16.49 -17.11
C ASN A 69 -7.15 -17.64 -17.14
N LYS A 70 -7.29 -18.41 -16.06
CA LYS A 70 -8.31 -19.47 -15.93
C LYS A 70 -9.66 -18.98 -15.40
N PHE A 71 -9.77 -17.72 -14.97
CA PHE A 71 -11.01 -17.17 -14.41
C PHE A 71 -11.91 -16.46 -15.43
N LYS A 72 -11.49 -16.35 -16.70
CA LYS A 72 -12.32 -15.74 -17.76
C LYS A 72 -13.19 -16.73 -18.54
N GLU A 73 -13.07 -18.04 -18.28
CA GLU A 73 -13.94 -19.03 -18.90
C GLU A 73 -14.30 -20.15 -17.93
N LYS A 74 -15.45 -19.99 -17.27
CA LYS A 74 -16.52 -20.99 -17.07
C LYS A 74 -17.39 -20.56 -15.90
N GLU A 75 -18.42 -19.79 -16.21
CA GLU A 75 -19.70 -19.99 -15.53
C GLU A 75 -20.19 -21.41 -15.84
N LYS A 76 -20.17 -22.28 -14.83
CA LYS A 76 -21.24 -23.24 -14.58
C LYS A 76 -21.03 -23.91 -13.23
N ASN A 77 -21.96 -23.58 -12.34
CA ASN A 77 -22.55 -24.39 -11.28
C ASN A 77 -21.61 -25.36 -10.56
N ASN A 78 -21.20 -24.98 -9.36
CA ASN A 78 -21.33 -25.83 -8.17
C ASN A 78 -21.36 -24.94 -6.93
N SER A 79 -22.46 -25.03 -6.19
CA SER A 79 -22.71 -24.33 -4.94
C SER A 79 -21.69 -24.72 -3.89
N ILE A 80 -20.85 -23.78 -3.48
CA ILE A 80 -20.18 -23.83 -2.19
C ILE A 80 -21.00 -22.93 -1.28
N THR A 81 -21.63 -23.53 -0.28
CA THR A 81 -22.42 -22.84 0.74
C THR A 81 -21.48 -21.98 1.56
N TYR A 82 -21.60 -20.66 1.43
CA TYR A 82 -21.01 -19.71 2.36
C TYR A 82 -22.06 -19.46 3.46
N GLU A 83 -21.66 -19.54 4.73
CA GLU A 83 -22.51 -19.04 5.81
C GLU A 83 -22.74 -17.55 5.59
N ASP A 84 -24.02 -17.20 5.50
CA ASP A 84 -24.53 -15.92 5.07
C ASP A 84 -24.43 -14.90 6.22
N ILE A 85 -23.31 -14.19 6.28
CA ILE A 85 -23.00 -13.14 7.29
C ILE A 85 -23.76 -11.83 6.98
N SER A 86 -24.69 -11.83 6.00
CA SER A 86 -25.51 -10.67 5.64
C SER A 86 -26.36 -10.18 6.81
N LYS A 87 -26.82 -11.08 7.69
CA LYS A 87 -27.68 -10.73 8.84
C LYS A 87 -26.96 -10.00 9.97
N GLU A 88 -25.64 -10.15 10.12
CA GLU A 88 -24.86 -9.42 11.14
C GLU A 88 -24.42 -8.02 10.67
N LEU A 89 -24.55 -7.71 9.38
CA LEU A 89 -24.21 -6.41 8.81
C LEU A 89 -25.39 -5.43 8.78
N GLU A 90 -26.63 -5.92 8.90
CA GLU A 90 -27.86 -5.12 8.86
C GLU A 90 -28.18 -4.42 10.21
N GLU A 91 -27.57 -4.82 11.33
CA GLU A 91 -27.85 -4.22 12.65
C GLU A 91 -27.10 -2.89 12.93
N ILE A 92 -26.35 -2.35 11.97
CA ILE A 92 -25.55 -1.12 12.16
C ILE A 92 -26.30 0.16 11.74
N ASP A 93 -27.51 0.05 11.19
CA ASP A 93 -28.16 1.15 10.46
C ASP A 93 -29.48 1.62 11.06
N GLU A 94 -29.45 2.17 12.28
CA GLU A 94 -30.50 3.12 12.71
C GLU A 94 -29.90 4.28 13.51
N GLY A 95 -29.76 5.44 12.86
CA GLY A 95 -29.29 6.68 13.49
C GLY A 95 -29.97 7.91 12.89
N LYS A 96 -31.03 8.38 13.57
CA LYS A 96 -31.89 9.53 13.25
C LYS A 96 -31.09 10.84 13.15
N GLU A 97 -31.35 11.60 12.08
CA GLU A 97 -30.90 12.98 11.90
C GLU A 97 -31.49 13.88 12.99
N ASN A 98 -30.62 14.54 13.75
CA ASN A 98 -30.97 15.68 14.58
C ASN A 98 -29.97 16.80 14.24
N ASP A 99 -30.48 17.88 13.67
CA ASP A 99 -29.75 19.13 13.43
C ASP A 99 -29.25 19.70 14.77
N LYS A 100 -27.97 19.45 15.06
CA LYS A 100 -27.23 20.15 16.11
C LYS A 100 -26.30 21.15 15.43
N GLU A 101 -26.29 22.38 15.94
CA GLU A 101 -25.30 23.39 15.57
C GLU A 101 -23.90 22.77 15.66
N VAL A 102 -23.25 22.66 14.50
CA VAL A 102 -21.94 22.04 14.36
C VAL A 102 -20.90 23.01 14.92
N SER A 103 -20.16 22.57 15.94
CA SER A 103 -19.01 23.33 16.46
C SER A 103 -17.95 23.51 15.38
N ASN A 104 -17.43 24.74 15.24
CA ASN A 104 -16.31 25.08 14.36
C ASN A 104 -14.93 24.70 14.96
N GLU A 105 -14.89 23.95 16.05
CA GLU A 105 -13.63 23.48 16.63
C GLU A 105 -12.89 22.53 15.67
N VAL A 106 -11.64 22.86 15.37
CA VAL A 106 -10.77 22.04 14.51
C VAL A 106 -10.15 20.93 15.35
N LYS A 107 -10.44 19.69 14.97
CA LYS A 107 -9.91 18.44 15.54
C LYS A 107 -8.88 17.83 14.59
N LEU A 108 -8.09 16.88 15.09
CA LEU A 108 -6.98 16.27 14.35
C LEU A 108 -7.11 14.75 14.28
N GLY A 109 -7.18 14.24 13.06
CA GLY A 109 -7.06 12.82 12.75
C GLY A 109 -5.60 12.50 12.50
N VAL A 110 -5.03 11.56 13.27
CA VAL A 110 -3.60 11.24 13.18
C VAL A 110 -3.42 9.81 12.65
N ILE A 111 -2.72 9.70 11.53
CA ILE A 111 -2.24 8.43 10.98
C ILE A 111 -0.76 8.32 11.33
N ASN A 112 -0.43 7.33 12.16
CA ASN A 112 0.91 7.16 12.69
C ASN A 112 1.90 6.83 11.59
N GLY A 113 3.07 7.49 11.62
CA GLY A 113 4.19 7.10 10.78
C GLY A 113 4.70 5.69 11.13
N TRP A 114 5.20 4.98 10.13
CA TRP A 114 5.73 3.63 10.31
C TRP A 114 6.85 3.33 9.32
N ASN A 115 7.62 2.30 9.65
CA ASN A 115 8.78 1.89 8.88
C ASN A 115 8.71 0.39 8.60
N VAL A 116 9.07 0.01 7.38
CA VAL A 116 9.29 -1.39 6.98
C VAL A 116 10.67 -1.51 6.36
N TYR A 117 11.37 -2.58 6.71
CA TYR A 117 12.66 -2.93 6.16
C TYR A 117 12.47 -4.01 5.11
N THR A 118 12.95 -3.76 3.90
CA THR A 118 12.81 -4.66 2.76
C THR A 118 14.16 -4.88 2.10
N ILE A 119 14.36 -6.01 1.44
CA ILE A 119 15.58 -6.29 0.69
C ILE A 119 15.36 -5.87 -0.75
N GLN A 120 16.18 -4.95 -1.24
CA GLN A 120 16.19 -4.59 -2.65
C GLN A 120 17.21 -5.45 -3.38
N VAL A 121 16.76 -6.14 -4.43
CA VAL A 121 17.60 -7.02 -5.26
C VAL A 121 17.98 -6.39 -6.59
N ALA A 122 17.18 -5.42 -7.07
CA ALA A 122 17.46 -4.71 -8.31
C ALA A 122 16.79 -3.33 -8.38
N SER A 123 17.29 -2.50 -9.29
CA SER A 123 16.68 -1.23 -9.71
C SER A 123 16.89 -1.11 -11.21
N ILE A 124 15.83 -1.34 -11.98
CA ILE A 124 15.95 -1.60 -13.43
C ILE A 124 14.99 -0.69 -14.20
N ASP A 125 15.47 0.00 -15.21
CA ASP A 125 14.69 0.79 -16.17
C ASP A 125 14.44 0.02 -17.49
N ASN A 126 15.25 -1.00 -17.80
CA ASN A 126 15.12 -1.87 -18.96
C ASN A 126 14.10 -3.02 -18.76
N PRO A 127 13.02 -3.10 -19.56
CA PRO A 127 12.01 -4.18 -19.48
C PRO A 127 12.55 -5.60 -19.63
N VAL A 128 13.58 -5.81 -20.47
CA VAL A 128 14.14 -7.16 -20.72
C VAL A 128 14.90 -7.66 -19.49
N GLU A 129 15.58 -6.77 -18.78
CA GLU A 129 16.30 -7.12 -17.55
C GLU A 129 15.35 -7.39 -16.37
N ILE A 130 14.18 -6.73 -16.36
CA ILE A 130 13.12 -6.98 -15.37
C ILE A 130 12.64 -8.44 -15.44
N GLU A 131 12.37 -8.97 -16.64
CA GLU A 131 11.91 -10.35 -16.79
C GLU A 131 12.98 -11.36 -16.33
N LYS A 132 14.28 -11.12 -16.61
CA LYS A 132 15.37 -11.98 -16.12
C LYS A 132 15.44 -12.03 -14.60
N VAL A 133 15.27 -10.89 -13.93
CA VAL A 133 15.26 -10.83 -12.46
C VAL A 133 14.01 -11.53 -11.92
N ARG A 134 12.86 -11.34 -12.56
CA ARG A 134 11.61 -12.03 -12.21
C ARG A 134 11.75 -13.55 -12.30
N GLU A 135 12.21 -14.07 -13.43
CA GLU A 135 12.41 -15.51 -13.63
C GLU A 135 13.32 -16.12 -12.55
N LYS A 136 14.37 -15.38 -12.17
CA LYS A 136 15.29 -15.81 -11.12
C LYS A 136 14.62 -15.82 -9.74
N LEU A 137 13.76 -14.84 -9.43
CA LEU A 137 12.97 -14.81 -8.19
C LEU A 137 11.96 -15.96 -8.14
N ASP A 138 11.23 -16.19 -9.24
CA ASP A 138 10.24 -17.26 -9.38
C ASP A 138 10.88 -18.64 -9.23
N THR A 139 11.99 -18.89 -9.94
CA THR A 139 12.75 -20.16 -9.86
C THR A 139 13.24 -20.46 -8.44
N ASN A 140 13.64 -19.43 -7.70
CA ASN A 140 14.12 -19.57 -6.33
C ASN A 140 13.00 -19.46 -5.28
N LYS A 141 11.73 -19.33 -5.71
CA LYS A 141 10.56 -19.13 -4.84
C LYS A 141 10.73 -17.96 -3.85
N ILE A 142 11.45 -16.93 -4.26
CA ILE A 142 11.68 -15.71 -3.47
C ILE A 142 10.46 -14.81 -3.68
N PRO A 143 9.78 -14.34 -2.62
CA PRO A 143 8.62 -13.49 -2.74
C PRO A 143 9.07 -12.10 -3.20
N PHE A 144 8.35 -11.43 -4.09
CA PHE A 144 8.79 -10.13 -4.55
C PHE A 144 7.64 -9.23 -4.95
N SER A 145 7.89 -7.93 -4.90
CA SER A 145 7.05 -6.94 -5.52
C SER A 145 7.90 -5.82 -6.12
N MET A 146 7.33 -5.11 -7.08
CA MET A 146 8.03 -4.08 -7.84
C MET A 146 7.34 -2.74 -7.63
N LEU A 147 8.14 -1.74 -7.25
CA LEU A 147 7.70 -0.36 -7.10
C LEU A 147 8.43 0.51 -8.11
N GLU A 148 7.68 1.29 -8.89
CA GLU A 148 8.29 2.31 -9.73
C GLU A 148 8.70 3.52 -8.89
N LYS A 149 9.99 3.87 -8.95
CA LYS A 149 10.54 5.01 -8.21
C LYS A 149 11.79 5.54 -8.92
N ASP A 150 11.88 6.86 -9.04
CA ASP A 150 13.04 7.54 -9.65
C ASP A 150 13.32 7.07 -11.10
N GLY A 151 12.27 6.80 -11.88
CA GLY A 151 12.37 6.38 -13.29
C GLY A 151 12.82 4.92 -13.49
N ALA A 152 12.87 4.12 -12.42
CA ALA A 152 13.24 2.71 -12.49
C ALA A 152 12.32 1.84 -11.62
N LYS A 153 12.15 0.57 -11.98
CA LYS A 153 11.48 -0.43 -11.14
C LYS A 153 12.42 -0.93 -10.06
N LYS A 154 12.11 -0.62 -8.81
CA LYS A 154 12.79 -1.17 -7.63
C LYS A 154 12.19 -2.54 -7.35
N VAL A 155 12.99 -3.59 -7.51
CA VAL A 155 12.57 -4.97 -7.21
C VAL A 155 12.93 -5.27 -5.77
N GLN A 156 11.90 -5.53 -4.96
CA GLN A 156 12.01 -5.73 -3.52
C GLN A 156 11.47 -7.09 -3.13
N THR A 157 12.11 -7.71 -2.14
CA THR A 157 11.76 -9.00 -1.55
C THR A 157 11.78 -8.88 -0.04
N TYR A 158 11.09 -9.78 0.66
CA TYR A 158 11.05 -9.90 2.13
C TYR A 158 10.91 -8.57 2.87
N SER A 159 9.67 -8.22 3.25
CA SER A 159 9.38 -6.96 3.94
C SER A 159 8.91 -7.21 5.36
N TYR A 160 9.67 -6.71 6.34
CA TYR A 160 9.32 -6.85 7.75
C TYR A 160 9.39 -5.53 8.51
N PHE A 161 8.55 -5.40 9.53
CA PHE A 161 8.62 -4.26 10.46
C PHE A 161 9.81 -4.34 11.42
N ASP A 162 10.43 -5.52 11.54
CA ASP A 162 11.65 -5.75 12.33
C ASP A 162 12.88 -5.87 11.40
N GLU A 163 13.86 -5.00 11.62
CA GLU A 163 15.09 -4.96 10.83
C GLU A 163 15.93 -6.24 10.97
N ASN A 164 15.96 -6.87 12.14
CA ASN A 164 16.76 -8.06 12.39
C ASN A 164 16.22 -9.26 11.62
N ILE A 165 14.89 -9.38 11.52
CA ILE A 165 14.23 -10.41 10.72
C ILE A 165 14.60 -10.23 9.24
N THR A 166 14.56 -8.99 8.73
CA THR A 166 15.00 -8.68 7.36
C THR A 166 16.48 -9.00 7.15
N ARG A 167 17.34 -8.71 8.13
CA ARG A 167 18.78 -9.05 8.08
C ARG A 167 19.03 -10.55 7.97
N ASN A 168 18.26 -11.37 8.67
CA ASN A 168 18.38 -12.83 8.60
C ASN A 168 18.04 -13.36 7.19
N HIS A 169 17.05 -12.76 6.52
CA HIS A 169 16.68 -13.11 5.14
C HIS A 169 17.66 -12.59 4.08
N LEU A 170 18.43 -11.54 4.39
CA LEU A 170 19.40 -10.95 3.45
C LEU A 170 20.48 -11.95 3.02
N GLU A 171 21.00 -12.73 3.96
CA GLU A 171 22.10 -13.65 3.67
C GLU A 171 21.67 -14.80 2.75
N GLN A 172 20.42 -15.28 2.88
CA GLN A 172 19.85 -16.23 1.94
C GLN A 172 19.61 -15.58 0.57
N THR A 173 19.08 -14.35 0.56
CA THR A 173 18.85 -13.59 -0.67
C THR A 173 20.14 -13.35 -1.45
N LYS A 174 21.25 -13.05 -0.75
CA LYS A 174 22.57 -12.82 -1.37
C LYS A 174 23.16 -14.02 -2.09
N LYS A 175 22.77 -15.25 -1.72
CA LYS A 175 23.17 -16.45 -2.48
C LYS A 175 22.65 -16.42 -3.91
N VAL A 176 21.50 -15.78 -4.12
CA VAL A 176 20.86 -15.63 -5.44
C VAL A 176 21.20 -14.28 -6.06
N PHE A 177 21.18 -13.20 -5.27
CA PHE A 177 21.45 -11.83 -5.69
C PHE A 177 22.57 -11.21 -4.86
N PRO A 178 23.86 -11.38 -5.25
CA PRO A 178 25.00 -10.95 -4.43
C PRO A 178 25.00 -9.48 -4.02
N ASP A 179 24.44 -8.61 -4.86
CA ASP A 179 24.35 -7.17 -4.64
C ASP A 179 23.11 -6.75 -3.83
N ALA A 180 22.31 -7.70 -3.33
CA ALA A 180 21.14 -7.40 -2.53
C ALA A 180 21.50 -6.63 -1.25
N PHE A 181 20.66 -5.65 -0.90
CA PHE A 181 20.86 -4.83 0.29
C PHE A 181 19.53 -4.46 0.94
N ILE A 182 19.57 -4.15 2.24
CA ILE A 182 18.39 -3.69 2.97
C ILE A 182 18.13 -2.22 2.65
N THR A 183 16.89 -1.95 2.30
CA THR A 183 16.33 -0.61 2.17
C THR A 183 15.14 -0.46 3.13
N LYS A 184 14.73 0.79 3.35
CA LYS A 184 13.70 1.15 4.30
C LYS A 184 12.60 1.91 3.57
N ILE A 185 11.37 1.45 3.72
CA ILE A 185 10.17 2.19 3.37
C ILE A 185 9.78 3.01 4.60
N GLU A 186 9.83 4.33 4.48
CA GLU A 186 9.46 5.25 5.55
C GLU A 186 8.14 5.94 5.20
N ILE A 187 7.13 5.69 6.01
CA ILE A 187 5.84 6.36 5.94
C ILE A 187 5.81 7.46 7.01
N PRO A 188 5.69 8.74 6.63
CA PRO A 188 5.60 9.83 7.59
C PRO A 188 4.27 9.80 8.33
N THR A 189 4.22 10.46 9.49
CA THR A 189 2.96 10.73 10.18
C THR A 189 2.15 11.71 9.33
N ILE A 190 0.86 11.41 9.15
CA ILE A 190 -0.09 12.27 8.44
C ILE A 190 -1.09 12.79 9.47
N SER A 191 -1.30 14.10 9.46
CA SER A 191 -2.32 14.76 10.28
C SER A 191 -3.35 15.38 9.35
N LEU A 192 -4.62 15.04 9.59
CA LEU A 192 -5.78 15.53 8.87
C LEU A 192 -6.59 16.41 9.81
N GLU A 193 -6.69 17.70 9.51
CA GLU A 193 -7.53 18.63 10.27
C GLU A 193 -9.00 18.46 9.86
N TYR A 194 -9.94 18.45 10.80
CA TYR A 194 -11.37 18.31 10.50
C TYR A 194 -12.25 19.01 11.53
N THR A 195 -13.44 19.45 11.14
CA THR A 195 -14.48 19.96 12.06
C THR A 195 -15.49 18.85 12.41
N GLU A 196 -16.42 19.10 13.33
CA GLU A 196 -17.41 18.09 13.73
C GLU A 196 -18.26 17.56 12.55
N LYS A 197 -18.56 18.41 11.56
CA LYS A 197 -19.21 17.99 10.31
C LYS A 197 -18.49 16.84 9.60
N TYR A 198 -17.17 16.80 9.74
CA TYR A 198 -16.28 15.86 9.07
C TYR A 198 -15.69 14.83 10.05
N ALA A 199 -16.42 14.49 11.11
CA ALA A 199 -15.98 13.52 12.12
C ALA A 199 -15.58 12.14 11.54
N TYR A 200 -16.03 11.79 10.33
CA TYR A 200 -15.58 10.57 9.63
C TYR A 200 -14.06 10.56 9.36
N VAL A 201 -13.37 11.71 9.32
CA VAL A 201 -11.91 11.80 9.14
C VAL A 201 -11.18 11.13 10.30
N GLU A 202 -11.72 11.24 11.52
CA GLU A 202 -11.19 10.55 12.69
C GLU A 202 -11.27 9.02 12.51
N SER A 203 -12.42 8.53 12.05
CA SER A 203 -12.65 7.12 11.80
C SER A 203 -11.73 6.59 10.70
N VAL A 204 -11.61 7.30 9.58
CA VAL A 204 -10.66 6.95 8.50
C VAL A 204 -9.23 6.87 9.04
N SER A 205 -8.82 7.83 9.87
CA SER A 205 -7.48 7.86 10.46
C SER A 205 -7.24 6.66 11.40
N LYS A 206 -8.22 6.34 12.25
CA LYS A 206 -8.18 5.16 13.13
C LYS A 206 -8.13 3.86 12.33
N ASP A 207 -8.95 3.71 11.31
CA ASP A 207 -8.99 2.50 10.48
C ASP A 207 -7.71 2.31 9.65
N LEU A 208 -7.10 3.39 9.16
CA LEU A 208 -5.78 3.32 8.53
C LEU A 208 -4.67 2.91 9.51
N ASN A 209 -4.73 3.33 10.77
CA ASN A 209 -3.83 2.82 11.81
C ASN A 209 -4.06 1.34 12.10
N ASN A 210 -5.33 0.90 12.15
CA ASN A 210 -5.69 -0.52 12.31
C ASN A 210 -5.19 -1.35 11.14
N LEU A 211 -5.25 -0.83 9.91
CA LEU A 211 -4.69 -1.49 8.72
C LEU A 211 -3.18 -1.70 8.85
N VAL A 212 -2.45 -0.72 9.36
CA VAL A 212 -1.00 -0.85 9.61
C VAL A 212 -0.72 -1.87 10.71
N ALA A 213 -1.53 -1.90 11.78
CA ALA A 213 -1.43 -2.94 12.81
C ALA A 213 -1.65 -4.34 12.22
N ASN A 214 -2.64 -4.50 11.35
CA ASN A 214 -2.90 -5.74 10.63
C ASN A 214 -1.73 -6.14 9.71
N PHE A 215 -1.07 -5.20 9.02
CA PHE A 215 0.17 -5.50 8.27
C PHE A 215 1.32 -5.97 9.18
N LYS A 216 1.42 -5.42 10.40
CA LYS A 216 2.42 -5.89 11.38
C LYS A 216 2.14 -7.32 11.82
N GLU A 217 0.89 -7.66 12.08
CA GLU A 217 0.49 -9.04 12.42
C GLU A 217 0.83 -10.02 11.29
N GLU A 218 0.51 -9.67 10.03
CA GLU A 218 0.86 -10.52 8.89
C GLU A 218 2.38 -10.69 8.73
N SER A 219 3.12 -9.59 8.89
CA SER A 219 4.59 -9.60 8.83
C SER A 219 5.22 -10.56 9.83
N GLN A 220 4.71 -10.60 11.07
CA GLN A 220 5.18 -11.52 12.11
C GLN A 220 4.89 -12.99 11.74
N LEU A 221 3.75 -13.26 11.10
CA LEU A 221 3.41 -14.59 10.65
C LEU A 221 4.37 -15.05 9.54
N TRP A 222 4.67 -14.20 8.55
CA TRP A 222 5.66 -14.49 7.52
C TRP A 222 7.07 -14.67 8.08
N ALA A 223 7.43 -13.92 9.12
CA ALA A 223 8.74 -14.01 9.77
C ALA A 223 9.02 -15.36 10.44
N ASN A 224 7.97 -16.06 10.89
CA ASN A 224 8.10 -17.37 11.55
C ASN A 224 8.38 -18.52 10.55
N GLY A 225 8.43 -18.22 9.26
CA GLY A 225 8.75 -19.16 8.20
C GLY A 225 7.52 -19.88 7.63
N ARG A 226 7.68 -20.38 6.40
CA ARG A 226 6.60 -20.98 5.60
C ARG A 226 6.23 -22.40 6.04
N GLU A 227 7.20 -23.15 6.55
CA GLU A 227 7.03 -24.56 6.92
C GLU A 227 6.09 -24.76 8.11
N ASN A 228 5.95 -23.74 8.98
CA ASN A 228 5.11 -23.75 10.17
C ASN A 228 3.97 -22.73 10.09
N MET A 229 3.49 -22.43 8.87
CA MET A 229 2.45 -21.44 8.66
C MET A 229 1.12 -21.87 9.27
N ASP A 230 0.66 -21.14 10.28
CA ASP A 230 -0.69 -21.28 10.81
C ASP A 230 -1.69 -20.64 9.84
N MET A 231 -2.27 -21.48 8.97
CA MET A 231 -3.25 -21.06 7.96
C MET A 231 -4.54 -20.50 8.57
N SER A 232 -4.94 -20.97 9.75
CA SER A 232 -6.12 -20.45 10.44
C SER A 232 -5.86 -19.01 10.88
N LYS A 233 -4.71 -18.77 11.52
CA LYS A 233 -4.28 -17.43 11.90
C LYS A 233 -4.07 -16.51 10.69
N TYR A 234 -3.51 -17.03 9.60
CA TYR A 234 -3.33 -16.26 8.37
C TYR A 234 -4.66 -15.82 7.76
N ASN A 235 -5.62 -16.74 7.61
CA ASN A 235 -6.95 -16.42 7.10
C ASN A 235 -7.68 -15.44 8.02
N MET A 236 -7.55 -15.56 9.34
CA MET A 236 -8.10 -14.59 10.29
C MET A 236 -7.52 -13.17 10.11
N ILE A 237 -6.21 -13.05 9.88
CA ILE A 237 -5.57 -11.74 9.58
C ILE A 237 -6.15 -11.13 8.30
N LEU A 238 -6.35 -11.96 7.26
CA LEU A 238 -6.95 -11.53 6.00
C LEU A 238 -8.43 -11.12 6.16
N THR A 239 -9.21 -11.84 6.96
CA THR A 239 -10.61 -11.47 7.28
C THR A 239 -10.68 -10.14 8.02
N LYS A 240 -9.87 -9.96 9.06
CA LYS A 240 -9.77 -8.67 9.79
C LYS A 240 -9.38 -7.53 8.86
N ARG A 241 -8.48 -7.77 7.90
CA ARG A 241 -8.13 -6.77 6.89
C ARG A 241 -9.34 -6.36 6.07
N LYS A 242 -10.14 -7.32 5.62
CA LYS A 242 -11.36 -7.05 4.83
C LYS A 242 -12.36 -6.19 5.61
N GLU A 243 -12.58 -6.48 6.88
CA GLU A 243 -13.44 -5.66 7.76
C GLU A 243 -12.93 -4.22 7.90
N ILE A 244 -11.61 -4.06 8.08
CA ILE A 244 -10.97 -2.73 8.14
C ILE A 244 -11.20 -1.99 6.81
N LEU A 245 -11.01 -2.65 5.68
CA LEU A 245 -11.23 -2.06 4.36
C LEU A 245 -12.68 -1.59 4.15
N GLN A 246 -13.65 -2.39 4.56
CA GLN A 246 -15.07 -2.01 4.49
C GLN A 246 -15.38 -0.77 5.33
N LYS A 247 -14.81 -0.65 6.54
CA LYS A 247 -14.94 0.54 7.38
C LYS A 247 -14.32 1.78 6.74
N ILE A 248 -13.13 1.64 6.17
CA ILE A 248 -12.46 2.72 5.42
C ILE A 248 -13.34 3.17 4.25
N GLN A 249 -13.84 2.24 3.43
CA GLN A 249 -14.67 2.54 2.27
C GLN A 249 -15.99 3.23 2.67
N LYS A 250 -16.68 2.73 3.72
CA LYS A 250 -17.91 3.33 4.26
C LYS A 250 -17.68 4.75 4.77
N ASN A 251 -16.53 5.04 5.38
CA ASN A 251 -16.23 6.39 5.87
C ASN A 251 -15.70 7.31 4.77
N ALA A 252 -14.95 6.79 3.80
CA ALA A 252 -14.45 7.55 2.65
C ALA A 252 -15.58 7.96 1.70
N SER A 253 -16.63 7.15 1.54
CA SER A 253 -17.77 7.47 0.68
C SER A 253 -18.53 8.72 1.14
N LYS A 254 -18.53 9.00 2.46
CA LYS A 254 -19.11 10.20 3.08
C LYS A 254 -18.38 11.50 2.76
N ILE A 255 -17.18 11.43 2.17
CA ILE A 255 -16.46 12.61 1.72
C ILE A 255 -17.22 13.24 0.55
N ASP A 256 -17.75 14.43 0.77
CA ASP A 256 -18.63 15.18 -0.14
C ASP A 256 -18.03 16.53 -0.58
N TYR A 257 -16.84 16.88 -0.09
CA TYR A 257 -16.18 18.15 -0.37
C TYR A 257 -15.18 18.04 -1.52
N LYS A 258 -15.30 18.94 -2.51
CA LYS A 258 -14.62 18.86 -3.81
C LYS A 258 -13.09 18.82 -3.69
N GLU A 259 -12.52 19.56 -2.76
CA GLU A 259 -11.09 19.65 -2.51
C GLU A 259 -10.52 18.34 -1.98
N MET A 260 -11.36 17.48 -1.38
CA MET A 260 -10.98 16.16 -0.89
C MET A 260 -11.25 15.03 -1.89
N ASN A 261 -11.76 15.34 -3.09
CA ASN A 261 -12.04 14.33 -4.10
C ASN A 261 -10.79 13.51 -4.46
N SER A 262 -9.62 14.15 -4.60
CA SER A 262 -8.40 13.41 -4.90
C SER A 262 -8.02 12.44 -3.78
N PHE A 263 -8.12 12.86 -2.52
CA PHE A 263 -7.90 11.98 -1.37
C PHE A 263 -8.90 10.81 -1.35
N LYS A 264 -10.20 11.11 -1.55
CA LYS A 264 -11.28 10.12 -1.61
C LYS A 264 -11.02 9.07 -2.69
N GLU A 265 -10.82 9.51 -3.94
CA GLU A 265 -10.62 8.60 -5.07
C GLU A 265 -9.35 7.76 -4.90
N ASN A 266 -8.25 8.35 -4.40
CA ASN A 266 -7.02 7.61 -4.14
C ASN A 266 -7.19 6.57 -3.02
N LEU A 267 -7.91 6.92 -1.94
CA LEU A 267 -8.20 6.01 -0.84
C LEU A 267 -9.12 4.86 -1.28
N LEU A 268 -10.17 5.15 -2.03
CA LEU A 268 -11.08 4.14 -2.58
C LEU A 268 -10.37 3.23 -3.58
N THR A 269 -9.53 3.80 -4.47
CA THR A 269 -8.70 3.02 -5.39
C THR A 269 -7.78 2.07 -4.62
N TYR A 270 -7.03 2.60 -3.65
CA TYR A 270 -6.13 1.79 -2.81
C TYR A 270 -6.85 0.65 -2.07
N THR A 271 -7.99 0.94 -1.44
CA THR A 271 -8.74 -0.07 -0.69
C THR A 271 -9.32 -1.16 -1.58
N LYS A 272 -9.82 -0.80 -2.78
CA LYS A 272 -10.30 -1.77 -3.77
C LYS A 272 -9.18 -2.69 -4.25
N GLU A 273 -8.04 -2.11 -4.62
CA GLU A 273 -6.86 -2.89 -5.01
C GLU A 273 -6.34 -3.80 -3.89
N LEU A 274 -6.54 -3.41 -2.62
CA LEU A 274 -6.16 -4.23 -1.47
C LEU A 274 -7.14 -5.41 -1.27
N ASP A 275 -8.44 -5.17 -1.42
CA ASP A 275 -9.47 -6.21 -1.29
C ASP A 275 -9.31 -7.31 -2.35
N GLU A 276 -9.02 -6.94 -3.59
CA GLU A 276 -8.70 -7.90 -4.66
C GLU A 276 -7.50 -8.79 -4.28
N LYS A 277 -6.45 -8.19 -3.68
CA LYS A 277 -5.26 -8.94 -3.25
C LYS A 277 -5.55 -9.89 -2.09
N ILE A 278 -6.49 -9.58 -1.18
CA ILE A 278 -6.86 -10.47 -0.06
C ILE A 278 -7.32 -11.83 -0.58
N GLN A 279 -8.21 -11.84 -1.57
CA GLN A 279 -8.76 -13.07 -2.13
C GLN A 279 -7.67 -13.91 -2.81
N VAL A 280 -6.81 -13.26 -3.61
CA VAL A 280 -5.70 -13.94 -4.29
C VAL A 280 -4.67 -14.46 -3.29
N SER A 281 -4.35 -13.69 -2.24
CA SER A 281 -3.44 -14.08 -1.16
C SER A 281 -3.93 -15.31 -0.42
N SER A 282 -5.20 -15.33 -0.02
CA SER A 282 -5.82 -16.46 0.66
C SER A 282 -5.77 -17.71 -0.21
N LYS A 283 -6.20 -17.60 -1.47
CA LYS A 283 -6.15 -18.73 -2.43
C LYS A 283 -4.74 -19.27 -2.61
N ALA A 284 -3.77 -18.39 -2.87
CA ALA A 284 -2.37 -18.78 -3.07
C ALA A 284 -1.80 -19.52 -1.85
N ALA A 285 -2.06 -19.03 -0.63
CA ALA A 285 -1.56 -19.67 0.59
C ALA A 285 -2.22 -21.04 0.83
N ASN A 286 -3.53 -21.17 0.60
CA ASN A 286 -4.23 -22.47 0.71
C ASN A 286 -3.77 -23.49 -0.34
N GLU A 287 -3.28 -23.02 -1.50
CA GLU A 287 -2.66 -23.86 -2.53
C GLU A 287 -1.15 -24.15 -2.28
N GLY A 288 -0.60 -23.71 -1.15
CA GLY A 288 0.82 -23.88 -0.81
C GLY A 288 1.77 -22.94 -1.59
N LYS A 289 1.24 -21.96 -2.32
CA LYS A 289 2.00 -20.94 -3.08
C LYS A 289 2.34 -19.76 -2.18
N TYR A 290 3.05 -20.05 -1.09
CA TYR A 290 3.37 -19.07 -0.05
C TYR A 290 4.19 -17.88 -0.57
N ASN A 291 5.10 -18.10 -1.54
CA ASN A 291 5.86 -17.02 -2.17
C ASN A 291 4.96 -16.04 -2.92
N GLU A 292 3.90 -16.50 -3.57
CA GLU A 292 2.93 -15.64 -4.27
C GLU A 292 2.10 -14.85 -3.25
N SER A 293 1.65 -15.50 -2.18
CA SER A 293 0.88 -14.86 -1.11
C SER A 293 1.68 -13.78 -0.38
N GLU A 294 2.94 -14.06 -0.04
CA GLU A 294 3.86 -13.09 0.57
C GLU A 294 4.24 -11.97 -0.41
N SER A 295 4.32 -12.25 -1.72
CA SER A 295 4.51 -11.21 -2.75
C SER A 295 3.35 -10.20 -2.79
N LEU A 296 2.12 -10.68 -2.59
CA LEU A 296 0.93 -9.83 -2.51
C LEU A 296 0.96 -8.97 -1.25
N PHE A 297 1.41 -9.50 -0.10
CA PHE A 297 1.65 -8.71 1.10
C PHE A 297 2.66 -7.57 0.87
N LEU A 298 3.77 -7.84 0.19
CA LEU A 298 4.72 -6.81 -0.20
C LEU A 298 4.06 -5.73 -1.08
N SER A 299 3.24 -6.16 -2.03
CA SER A 299 2.48 -5.26 -2.90
C SER A 299 1.49 -4.41 -2.13
N CYS A 300 0.83 -4.95 -1.10
CA CYS A 300 -0.07 -4.23 -0.19
C CYS A 300 0.65 -3.08 0.55
N ILE A 301 1.85 -3.34 1.07
CA ILE A 301 2.71 -2.33 1.73
C ILE A 301 3.13 -1.23 0.74
N GLN A 302 3.54 -1.63 -0.47
CA GLN A 302 3.94 -0.69 -1.51
C GLN A 302 2.75 0.15 -2.01
N GLY A 303 1.56 -0.44 -2.12
CA GLY A 303 0.32 0.27 -2.43
C GLY A 303 0.00 1.34 -1.38
N TYR A 304 0.19 1.05 -0.09
CA TYR A 304 0.03 2.05 0.97
C TYR A 304 1.00 3.22 0.79
N LEU A 305 2.27 2.95 0.45
CA LEU A 305 3.25 3.99 0.15
C LEU A 305 2.81 4.87 -1.03
N LEU A 306 2.27 4.27 -2.09
CA LEU A 306 1.76 5.00 -3.24
C LEU A 306 0.58 5.90 -2.86
N PHE A 307 -0.38 5.38 -2.09
CA PHE A 307 -1.48 6.16 -1.53
C PHE A 307 -0.96 7.36 -0.70
N VAL A 308 -0.04 7.13 0.24
CA VAL A 308 0.53 8.20 1.05
C VAL A 308 1.26 9.26 0.20
N ASN A 309 1.94 8.83 -0.87
CA ASN A 309 2.61 9.76 -1.76
C ASN A 309 1.64 10.55 -2.64
N SER A 310 0.47 9.99 -2.98
CA SER A 310 -0.55 10.73 -3.72
C SER A 310 -1.17 11.85 -2.89
N ILE A 311 -1.19 11.72 -1.55
CA ILE A 311 -1.56 12.80 -0.63
C ILE A 311 -0.57 13.96 -0.69
N LYS A 312 0.74 13.69 -0.78
CA LYS A 312 1.81 14.71 -0.78
C LYS A 312 1.91 15.53 -2.06
N ALA A 313 1.29 15.05 -3.14
CA ALA A 313 1.36 15.68 -4.46
C ALA A 313 0.26 16.74 -4.66
N VAL A 314 -0.65 16.88 -3.69
CA VAL A 314 -1.65 17.94 -3.58
C VAL A 314 -1.05 19.10 -2.79
#